data_AF-A0A5N6JFH9-F1
#
_entry.id   AF-A0A5N6JFH9-F1
#
_cell.length_a   1.000
_cell.length_b   1.000
_cell.length_c   1.000
_cell.angle_alpha   90.00
_cell.angle_beta   90.00
_cell.angle_gamma   90.00
#
_symmetry.space_group_name_H-M   'P 1'
#
loop_
_entity.id
_entity.type
_entity.pdbx_description
1 polymer ?
#
loop_
_entity_poly.entity_id
_entity_poly.type
_entity_poly.pdbx_seq_one_letter_code
_entity_poly.pdbx_strand_id
1 'polypeptide(L)'
;MITPQSDFTVQIKEFPSLRVKRDTLANSSGYFQAMMGGRWTESEGDTITLEEDTVRSIEIWLRHFHGTLNVVKLDDIAVADIWHIILASDKYQFNRNDLLEWFVRWYHNATAAGIHRDNLANKLMLPCYAFDYAHGFQDLTKRLAYDEKGHIMEINPIDNFRLHLPPRIIQQVNAAKGRLRNILTRELFAKINFLIETGSCSCKDETVFNYLRELGKIKVQPLEERSFSLVSVQSYLNRLQHFDQECMLRGMSRQPCSSCGIEWKRRVGKAIEVTRDYFDGLCLDCMKTTFYTLHYRGYRPYAVTMVVLLLEVGVGTAMDVCLVLYKRI
;
A
#
# COMPACT_ATOMS: atom_id res chain seq x y z
N MET A 1 -5.95 21.06 -29.69
CA MET A 1 -6.90 22.14 -29.33
C MET A 1 -7.80 21.62 -28.21
N ILE A 2 -7.87 22.30 -27.06
CA ILE A 2 -8.67 21.81 -25.91
C ILE A 2 -10.12 22.25 -26.02
N THR A 3 -10.37 23.47 -26.51
CA THR A 3 -11.74 23.95 -26.82
C THR A 3 -11.79 24.75 -28.13
N PRO A 4 -12.96 24.85 -28.80
CA PRO A 4 -13.12 25.68 -30.00
C PRO A 4 -13.00 27.18 -29.75
N GLN A 5 -13.21 27.63 -28.51
CA GLN A 5 -13.28 29.05 -28.10
C GLN A 5 -12.02 29.51 -27.37
N SER A 6 -10.88 28.85 -27.61
CA SER A 6 -9.62 29.17 -26.93
C SER A 6 -9.01 30.48 -27.43
N ASP A 7 -8.60 31.35 -26.51
CA ASP A 7 -8.00 32.67 -26.73
C ASP A 7 -6.58 32.79 -26.14
N PHE A 8 -6.07 31.71 -25.54
CA PHE A 8 -4.80 31.68 -24.84
C PHE A 8 -3.96 30.46 -25.18
N THR A 9 -2.64 30.62 -25.22
CA THR A 9 -1.69 29.58 -25.60
C THR A 9 -0.84 29.17 -24.39
N VAL A 10 -0.88 27.89 -24.04
CA VAL A 10 0.01 27.29 -23.06
C VAL A 10 1.07 26.50 -23.82
N GLN A 11 2.31 26.99 -23.81
CA GLN A 11 3.46 26.29 -24.34
C GLN A 11 4.08 25.46 -23.22
N ILE A 12 4.41 24.21 -23.52
CA ILE A 12 5.22 23.37 -22.63
C ILE A 12 6.59 23.33 -23.28
N LYS A 13 7.64 23.64 -22.51
CA LYS A 13 9.00 23.78 -23.04
C LYS A 13 9.37 22.53 -23.85
N GLU A 14 9.82 22.72 -25.09
CA GLU A 14 10.17 21.66 -26.07
C GLU A 14 9.01 20.81 -26.62
N PHE A 15 7.76 21.20 -26.36
CA PHE A 15 6.57 20.45 -26.79
C PHE A 15 5.51 21.31 -27.51
N PRO A 16 4.53 20.66 -28.19
CA PRO A 16 3.43 21.35 -28.86
C PRO A 16 2.62 22.24 -27.91
N SER A 17 2.15 23.37 -28.42
CA SER A 17 1.33 24.30 -27.67
C SER A 17 -0.12 23.83 -27.55
N LEU A 18 -0.72 24.12 -26.39
CA LEU A 18 -2.11 23.83 -26.05
C LEU A 18 -2.91 25.13 -26.02
N ARG A 19 -4.00 25.18 -26.78
CA ARG A 19 -4.89 26.35 -26.81
C ARG A 19 -6.04 26.20 -25.81
N VAL A 20 -6.16 27.13 -24.87
CA VAL A 20 -7.17 27.18 -23.80
C VAL A 20 -7.86 28.54 -23.72
N LYS A 21 -8.90 28.64 -22.89
CA LYS A 21 -9.48 29.92 -22.47
C LYS A 21 -8.68 30.53 -21.30
N ARG A 22 -8.25 31.79 -21.43
CA ARG A 22 -7.47 32.51 -20.41
C ARG A 22 -8.21 32.58 -19.08
N ASP A 23 -9.46 33.02 -19.09
CA ASP A 23 -10.25 33.21 -17.87
C ASP A 23 -10.48 31.89 -17.13
N THR A 24 -10.71 30.79 -17.87
CA THR A 24 -10.86 29.47 -17.27
C THR A 24 -9.56 29.01 -16.60
N LEU A 25 -8.40 29.27 -17.22
CA LEU A 25 -7.10 28.95 -16.62
C LEU A 25 -6.81 29.85 -15.41
N ALA A 26 -7.06 31.15 -15.48
CA ALA A 26 -6.92 32.08 -14.35
C ALA A 26 -7.77 31.66 -13.15
N ASN A 27 -9.00 31.21 -13.39
CA ASN A 27 -9.93 30.76 -12.35
C ASN A 27 -9.63 29.34 -11.84
N SER A 28 -8.72 28.61 -12.48
CA SER A 28 -8.41 27.23 -12.10
C SER A 28 -7.52 27.10 -10.87
N SER A 29 -6.68 28.11 -10.59
CA SER A 29 -5.87 28.15 -9.37
C SER A 29 -5.38 29.56 -9.03
N GLY A 30 -5.07 29.78 -7.75
CA GLY A 30 -4.49 31.05 -7.29
C GLY A 30 -3.14 31.37 -7.94
N TYR A 31 -2.39 30.35 -8.37
CA TYR A 31 -1.14 30.50 -9.11
C TYR A 31 -1.37 31.24 -10.45
N PHE A 32 -2.28 30.73 -11.29
CA PHE A 32 -2.56 31.34 -12.58
C PHE A 32 -3.29 32.67 -12.45
N GLN A 33 -4.17 32.79 -11.46
CA GLN A 33 -4.82 34.07 -11.14
C GLN A 33 -3.77 35.17 -10.84
N ALA A 34 -2.78 34.85 -10.00
CA ALA A 34 -1.72 35.80 -9.65
C ALA A 34 -0.80 36.12 -10.85
N MET A 35 -0.46 35.11 -11.65
CA MET A 35 0.35 35.28 -12.86
C MET A 35 -0.33 36.21 -13.87
N MET A 36 -1.65 36.08 -14.06
CA MET A 36 -2.40 36.86 -15.05
C MET A 36 -2.89 38.23 -14.52
N GLY A 37 -2.72 38.52 -13.22
CA GLY A 37 -3.24 39.69 -12.54
C GLY A 37 -2.45 41.01 -12.70
N GLY A 38 -1.62 41.16 -13.74
CA GLY A 38 -1.06 42.47 -14.13
C GLY A 38 0.34 42.84 -13.59
N ARG A 39 1.04 41.91 -12.92
CA ARG A 39 2.40 42.16 -12.38
C ARG A 39 3.53 41.41 -13.08
N TRP A 40 3.19 40.63 -14.11
CA TRP A 40 4.08 39.70 -14.78
C TRP A 40 4.04 39.94 -16.29
N THR A 41 5.11 39.64 -17.00
CA THR A 41 5.16 39.72 -18.47
C THR A 41 4.05 38.91 -19.15
N GLU A 42 3.67 37.80 -18.53
CA GLU A 42 2.61 36.87 -18.91
C GLU A 42 1.21 37.48 -18.78
N SER A 43 1.07 38.58 -18.04
CA SER A 43 -0.20 39.27 -17.86
C SER A 43 -0.63 40.06 -19.11
N GLU A 44 0.32 40.51 -19.93
CA GLU A 44 0.06 41.26 -21.17
C GLU A 44 0.08 40.38 -22.42
N GLY A 45 0.74 39.21 -22.36
CA GLY A 45 0.84 38.27 -23.47
C GLY A 45 -0.34 37.29 -23.60
N ASP A 46 -0.50 36.71 -24.79
CA ASP A 46 -1.46 35.64 -25.11
C ASP A 46 -0.86 34.22 -24.94
N THR A 47 0.38 34.15 -24.44
CA THR A 47 1.16 32.91 -24.33
C THR A 47 1.88 32.83 -22.98
N ILE A 48 1.85 31.66 -22.35
CA ILE A 48 2.73 31.30 -21.22
C ILE A 48 3.56 30.07 -21.57
N THR A 49 4.75 29.96 -20.97
CA THR A 49 5.60 28.76 -21.06
C THR A 49 5.68 28.08 -19.70
N LEU A 50 5.31 26.79 -19.66
CA LEU A 50 5.47 25.92 -18.50
C LEU A 50 6.75 25.09 -18.69
N GLU A 51 7.64 25.16 -17.70
CA GLU A 51 8.92 24.43 -17.70
C GLU A 51 8.85 23.19 -16.80
N GLU A 52 9.56 22.11 -17.12
CA GLU A 52 9.65 20.89 -16.28
C GLU A 52 8.34 20.10 -16.10
N ASP A 53 7.34 20.32 -16.95
CA ASP A 53 6.09 19.56 -16.96
C ASP A 53 5.96 18.69 -18.20
N THR A 54 5.19 17.60 -18.07
CA THR A 54 4.85 16.77 -19.23
C THR A 54 3.60 17.30 -19.93
N VAL A 55 3.54 17.15 -21.25
CA VAL A 55 2.34 17.49 -22.03
C VAL A 55 1.11 16.80 -21.49
N ARG A 56 1.26 15.52 -21.11
CA ARG A 56 0.17 14.67 -20.67
C ARG A 56 -0.44 15.14 -19.35
N SER A 57 0.40 15.43 -18.34
CA SER A 57 -0.08 15.87 -17.03
C SER A 57 -0.81 17.21 -17.11
N ILE A 58 -0.27 18.17 -17.88
CA ILE A 58 -0.89 19.47 -18.08
C ILE A 58 -2.16 19.36 -18.92
N GLU A 59 -2.15 18.57 -20.00
CA GLU A 59 -3.34 18.35 -20.83
C GLU A 59 -4.52 17.84 -20.00
N ILE A 60 -4.29 16.91 -19.06
CA ILE A 60 -5.35 16.37 -18.19
C ILE A 60 -5.97 17.45 -17.33
N TRP A 61 -5.16 18.27 -16.65
CA TRP A 61 -5.64 19.40 -15.86
C TRP A 61 -6.41 20.42 -16.70
N LEU A 62 -5.85 20.84 -17.83
CA LEU A 62 -6.50 21.79 -18.72
C LEU A 62 -7.82 21.25 -19.29
N ARG A 63 -7.86 19.98 -19.70
CA ARG A 63 -9.12 19.36 -20.17
C ARG A 63 -10.16 19.25 -19.06
N HIS A 64 -9.74 19.02 -17.82
CA HIS A 64 -10.63 19.04 -16.68
C HIS A 64 -11.28 20.43 -16.48
N PHE A 65 -10.48 21.50 -16.42
CA PHE A 65 -11.00 22.86 -16.27
C PHE A 65 -11.93 23.28 -17.40
N HIS A 66 -11.70 22.74 -18.60
CA HIS A 66 -12.49 23.05 -19.80
C HIS A 66 -13.61 22.03 -20.07
N GLY A 67 -13.87 21.07 -19.17
CA GLY A 67 -14.97 20.12 -19.30
C GLY A 67 -14.85 19.12 -20.46
N THR A 68 -13.62 18.84 -20.92
CA THR A 68 -13.31 17.96 -22.07
C THR A 68 -12.45 16.75 -21.69
N LEU A 69 -12.39 16.42 -20.40
CA LEU A 69 -11.58 15.31 -19.88
C LEU A 69 -12.01 13.94 -20.41
N ASN A 70 -13.28 13.78 -20.79
CA ASN A 70 -13.84 12.57 -21.40
C ASN A 70 -13.20 12.18 -22.74
N VAL A 71 -12.50 13.10 -23.41
CA VAL A 71 -11.77 12.82 -24.66
C VAL A 71 -10.50 12.00 -24.41
N VAL A 72 -9.97 12.04 -23.18
CA VAL A 72 -8.78 11.29 -22.79
C VAL A 72 -9.15 9.83 -22.52
N LYS A 73 -8.63 8.92 -23.33
CA LYS A 73 -8.79 7.48 -23.10
C LYS A 73 -7.93 7.05 -21.91
N LEU A 74 -8.53 6.28 -21.00
CA LEU A 74 -7.86 5.83 -19.77
C LEU A 74 -6.70 4.86 -20.05
N ASP A 75 -6.81 4.05 -21.11
CA ASP A 75 -5.77 3.08 -21.52
C ASP A 75 -4.46 3.74 -21.96
N ASP A 76 -4.55 4.99 -22.43
CA ASP A 76 -3.38 5.72 -22.92
C ASP A 76 -2.63 6.44 -21.79
N ILE A 77 -3.03 6.26 -20.52
CA ILE A 77 -2.47 6.94 -19.35
C ILE A 77 -1.62 5.95 -18.55
N ALA A 78 -0.30 6.18 -18.55
CA ALA A 78 0.65 5.40 -17.78
C ALA A 78 0.65 5.82 -16.30
N VAL A 79 1.17 4.94 -15.44
CA VAL A 79 1.35 5.27 -14.00
C VAL A 79 2.24 6.49 -13.80
N ALA A 80 3.29 6.64 -14.64
CA ALA A 80 4.15 7.81 -14.62
C ALA A 80 3.39 9.12 -14.88
N ASP A 81 2.38 9.10 -15.76
CA ASP A 81 1.55 10.29 -16.02
C ASP A 81 0.80 10.71 -14.76
N ILE A 82 0.28 9.76 -13.98
CA ILE A 82 -0.39 10.06 -12.71
C ILE A 82 0.54 10.73 -11.71
N TRP A 83 1.79 10.29 -11.63
CA TRP A 83 2.78 10.96 -10.78
C TRP A 83 3.07 12.40 -11.25
N HIS A 84 3.17 12.63 -12.56
CA HIS A 84 3.31 13.99 -13.10
C HIS A 84 2.06 14.86 -12.90
N ILE A 85 0.85 14.29 -12.91
CA ILE A 85 -0.39 15.02 -12.58
C ILE A 85 -0.35 15.52 -11.13
N ILE A 86 0.17 14.70 -10.21
CA ILE A 86 0.34 15.09 -8.80
C ILE A 86 1.38 16.19 -8.68
N LEU A 87 2.54 16.08 -9.35
CA LEU A 87 3.55 17.15 -9.39
C LEU A 87 2.98 18.48 -9.92
N ALA A 88 2.25 18.43 -11.02
CA ALA A 88 1.60 19.62 -11.59
C ALA A 88 0.61 20.22 -10.58
N SER A 89 -0.13 19.40 -9.85
CA SER A 89 -1.05 19.88 -8.81
C SER A 89 -0.35 20.61 -7.67
N ASP A 90 0.82 20.11 -7.23
CA ASP A 90 1.61 20.73 -6.17
C ASP A 90 2.22 22.05 -6.63
N LYS A 91 2.75 22.06 -7.85
CA LYS A 91 3.41 23.22 -8.44
C LYS A 91 2.42 24.37 -8.72
N TYR A 92 1.28 24.04 -9.32
CA TYR A 92 0.29 25.01 -9.78
C TYR A 92 -0.88 25.22 -8.83
N GLN A 93 -0.84 24.57 -7.66
CA GLN A 93 -1.88 24.63 -6.63
C GLN A 93 -3.26 24.22 -7.16
N PHE A 94 -3.30 23.20 -8.03
CA PHE A 94 -4.56 22.64 -8.50
C PHE A 94 -5.21 21.79 -7.40
N ASN A 95 -6.53 21.88 -7.27
CA ASN A 95 -7.26 21.08 -6.30
C ASN A 95 -7.37 19.63 -6.78
N ARG A 96 -6.56 18.74 -6.19
CA ARG A 96 -6.52 17.30 -6.53
C ARG A 96 -7.87 16.60 -6.40
N ASN A 97 -8.74 17.06 -5.51
CA ASN A 97 -10.07 16.48 -5.33
C ASN A 97 -10.92 16.58 -6.60
N ASP A 98 -10.67 17.57 -7.45
CA ASP A 98 -11.42 17.76 -8.69
C ASP A 98 -11.17 16.63 -9.70
N LEU A 99 -10.05 15.90 -9.57
CA LEU A 99 -9.72 14.73 -10.40
C LEU A 99 -9.97 13.39 -9.71
N LEU A 100 -10.44 13.34 -8.46
CA LEU A 100 -10.60 12.08 -7.71
C LEU A 100 -11.46 11.06 -8.46
N GLU A 101 -12.65 11.44 -8.91
CA GLU A 101 -13.54 10.50 -9.62
C GLU A 101 -12.90 9.97 -10.92
N TRP A 102 -12.18 10.83 -11.65
CA TRP A 102 -11.46 10.43 -12.85
C TRP A 102 -10.31 9.48 -12.51
N PHE A 103 -9.53 9.78 -11.46
CA PHE A 103 -8.45 8.93 -10.98
C PHE A 103 -8.96 7.56 -10.55
N VAL A 104 -10.11 7.48 -9.86
CA VAL A 104 -10.74 6.22 -9.46
C VAL A 104 -11.10 5.37 -10.69
N ARG A 105 -11.71 5.99 -11.73
CA ARG A 105 -11.99 5.28 -12.99
C ARG A 105 -10.72 4.78 -13.66
N TRP A 106 -9.70 5.63 -13.76
CA TRP A 106 -8.39 5.25 -14.30
C TRP A 106 -7.75 4.12 -13.49
N TYR A 107 -7.79 4.19 -12.16
CA TYR A 107 -7.22 3.20 -11.25
C TYR A 107 -7.84 1.83 -11.50
N HIS A 108 -9.17 1.74 -11.57
CA HIS A 108 -9.86 0.48 -11.84
C HIS A 108 -9.51 -0.08 -13.22
N ASN A 109 -9.36 0.78 -14.22
CA ASN A 109 -8.90 0.38 -15.55
C ASN A 109 -7.47 -0.16 -15.52
N ALA A 110 -6.54 0.58 -14.93
CA ALA A 110 -5.12 0.22 -14.83
C ALA A 110 -4.89 -1.06 -14.01
N THR A 111 -5.77 -1.35 -13.06
CA THR A 111 -5.68 -2.52 -12.17
C THR A 111 -6.52 -3.72 -12.63
N ALA A 112 -7.31 -3.59 -13.71
CA ALA A 112 -8.20 -4.64 -14.21
C ALA A 112 -7.48 -5.96 -14.55
N ALA A 113 -6.23 -5.86 -15.03
CA ALA A 113 -5.40 -7.03 -15.36
C ALA A 113 -4.65 -7.64 -14.14
N GLY A 114 -4.84 -7.07 -12.95
CA GLY A 114 -4.22 -7.48 -11.69
C GLY A 114 -3.14 -6.54 -11.18
N ILE A 115 -3.18 -6.21 -9.89
CA ILE A 115 -2.33 -5.18 -9.27
C ILE A 115 -0.86 -5.57 -9.02
N HIS A 116 -0.53 -6.84 -9.23
CA HIS A 116 0.82 -7.37 -8.98
C HIS A 116 1.69 -7.32 -10.24
N ARG A 117 1.11 -6.96 -11.40
CA ARG A 117 1.91 -6.76 -12.61
C ARG A 117 2.83 -5.55 -12.42
N ASP A 118 4.08 -5.70 -12.82
CA ASP A 118 5.05 -4.61 -12.91
C ASP A 118 5.19 -3.73 -11.66
N ASN A 119 5.07 -4.33 -10.47
CA ASN A 119 5.11 -3.64 -9.17
C ASN A 119 4.07 -2.50 -9.05
N LEU A 120 2.91 -2.65 -9.70
CA LEU A 120 1.89 -1.63 -9.77
C LEU A 120 1.42 -1.21 -8.37
N ALA A 121 1.27 -2.16 -7.44
CA ALA A 121 0.92 -1.86 -6.06
C ALA A 121 1.90 -0.88 -5.39
N ASN A 122 3.21 -1.07 -5.58
CA ASN A 122 4.25 -0.20 -5.03
C ASN A 122 4.21 1.20 -5.64
N LYS A 123 3.87 1.30 -6.93
CA LYS A 123 3.78 2.56 -7.68
C LYS A 123 2.49 3.34 -7.41
N LEU A 124 1.41 2.67 -6.98
CA LEU A 124 0.09 3.28 -6.79
C LEU A 124 -0.22 3.71 -5.36
N MET A 125 0.58 3.31 -4.36
CA MET A 125 0.38 3.79 -2.97
C MET A 125 0.41 5.32 -2.87
N LEU A 126 1.38 5.98 -3.52
CA LEU A 126 1.47 7.45 -3.53
C LEU A 126 0.27 8.10 -4.23
N PRO A 127 -0.11 7.70 -5.46
CA PRO A 127 -1.33 8.20 -6.07
C PRO A 127 -2.59 8.05 -5.21
N CYS A 128 -2.84 6.87 -4.62
CA CYS A 128 -4.02 6.69 -3.76
C CYS A 128 -3.95 7.60 -2.52
N TYR A 129 -2.78 7.80 -1.93
CA TYR A 129 -2.58 8.74 -0.83
C TYR A 129 -2.82 10.20 -1.27
N ALA A 130 -2.27 10.59 -2.43
CA ALA A 130 -2.27 11.97 -2.92
C ALA A 130 -3.66 12.45 -3.36
N PHE A 131 -4.47 11.55 -3.96
CA PHE A 131 -5.85 11.83 -4.37
C PHE A 131 -6.89 11.56 -3.28
N ASP A 132 -6.48 11.11 -2.10
CA ASP A 132 -7.39 10.71 -1.03
C ASP A 132 -8.31 9.51 -1.36
N TYR A 133 -7.81 8.57 -2.19
CA TYR A 133 -8.56 7.37 -2.53
C TYR A 133 -8.36 6.27 -1.47
N ALA A 134 -9.08 6.39 -0.36
CA ALA A 134 -8.95 5.52 0.82
C ALA A 134 -9.10 4.02 0.51
N HIS A 135 -10.10 3.64 -0.30
CA HIS A 135 -10.35 2.24 -0.63
C HIS A 135 -9.20 1.62 -1.43
N GLY A 136 -8.70 2.32 -2.46
CA GLY A 136 -7.54 1.87 -3.21
C GLY A 136 -6.29 1.78 -2.33
N PHE A 137 -6.07 2.77 -1.46
CA PHE A 137 -4.93 2.78 -0.54
C PHE A 137 -4.96 1.58 0.43
N GLN A 138 -6.13 1.27 0.98
CA GLN A 138 -6.33 0.13 1.86
C GLN A 138 -6.06 -1.20 1.14
N ASP A 139 -6.66 -1.44 -0.04
CA ASP A 139 -6.47 -2.67 -0.80
C ASP A 139 -5.00 -2.89 -1.21
N LEU A 140 -4.33 -1.83 -1.70
CA LEU A 140 -2.92 -1.89 -2.07
C LEU A 140 -2.02 -2.26 -0.90
N THR A 141 -2.20 -1.59 0.24
CA THR A 141 -1.35 -1.82 1.42
C THR A 141 -1.60 -3.19 2.04
N LYS A 142 -2.86 -3.67 2.05
CA LYS A 142 -3.20 -5.05 2.42
C LYS A 142 -2.44 -6.03 1.55
N ARG A 143 -2.61 -5.96 0.23
CA ARG A 143 -1.99 -6.89 -0.71
C ARG A 143 -0.47 -6.86 -0.67
N LEU A 144 0.15 -5.68 -0.54
CA LEU A 144 1.60 -5.58 -0.34
C LEU A 144 2.07 -6.34 0.92
N ALA A 145 1.34 -6.24 2.05
CA ALA A 145 1.71 -6.94 3.27
C ALA A 145 1.64 -8.47 3.12
N TYR A 146 0.66 -8.99 2.38
CA TYR A 146 0.45 -10.44 2.20
C TYR A 146 1.27 -11.04 1.04
N ASP A 147 1.33 -10.36 -0.10
CA ASP A 147 1.78 -10.93 -1.37
C ASP A 147 3.22 -10.54 -1.75
N GLU A 148 3.71 -9.39 -1.28
CA GLU A 148 5.02 -8.89 -1.67
C GLU A 148 6.13 -9.78 -1.09
N LYS A 149 7.20 -9.97 -1.85
CA LYS A 149 8.43 -10.64 -1.36
C LYS A 149 9.40 -9.58 -0.80
N GLY A 150 10.32 -9.98 0.06
CA GLY A 150 11.34 -9.04 0.55
C GLY A 150 10.78 -7.86 1.36
N HIS A 151 11.49 -6.74 1.31
CA HIS A 151 11.12 -5.49 1.97
C HIS A 151 10.24 -4.65 1.04
N ILE A 152 9.12 -4.13 1.56
CA ILE A 152 8.22 -3.30 0.76
C ILE A 152 8.82 -1.91 0.66
N MET A 153 8.94 -1.41 -0.57
CA MET A 153 9.42 -0.06 -0.88
C MET A 153 8.40 0.65 -1.75
N GLU A 154 8.37 1.98 -1.66
CA GLU A 154 7.77 2.81 -2.70
C GLU A 154 8.60 2.67 -3.99
N ILE A 155 7.92 2.61 -5.14
CA ILE A 155 8.58 2.69 -6.45
C ILE A 155 8.08 3.95 -7.12
N ASN A 156 8.97 4.92 -7.26
CA ASN A 156 8.72 6.13 -8.01
C ASN A 156 9.03 5.88 -9.50
N PRO A 157 8.04 5.94 -10.41
CA PRO A 157 8.26 5.76 -11.84
C PRO A 157 8.84 7.00 -12.54
N ILE A 158 8.94 8.14 -11.85
CA ILE A 158 9.47 9.39 -12.37
C ILE A 158 10.67 9.78 -11.51
N ASP A 159 11.83 10.11 -12.08
CA ASP A 159 13.07 10.34 -11.32
C ASP A 159 13.05 11.68 -10.53
N ASN A 160 12.12 11.79 -9.58
CA ASN A 160 11.83 12.98 -8.80
C ASN A 160 11.89 12.66 -7.29
N PHE A 161 12.96 13.09 -6.65
CA PHE A 161 13.25 12.82 -5.24
C PHE A 161 12.40 13.62 -4.23
N ARG A 162 11.48 14.48 -4.69
CA ARG A 162 10.64 15.30 -3.80
C ARG A 162 9.26 14.69 -3.61
N LEU A 163 8.77 13.94 -4.60
CA LEU A 163 7.47 13.29 -4.52
C LEU A 163 7.63 11.89 -3.92
N HIS A 164 7.31 11.78 -2.63
CA HIS A 164 7.41 10.52 -1.88
C HIS A 164 6.29 10.36 -0.88
N LEU A 165 5.94 9.11 -0.61
CA LEU A 165 5.07 8.77 0.51
C LEU A 165 5.74 9.19 1.82
N PRO A 166 4.96 9.68 2.80
CA PRO A 166 5.45 9.80 4.16
C PRO A 166 6.11 8.49 4.62
N PRO A 167 7.39 8.50 5.07
CA PRO A 167 8.15 7.28 5.37
C PRO A 167 7.44 6.32 6.34
N ARG A 168 6.63 6.89 7.23
CA ARG A 168 5.82 6.15 8.19
C ARG A 168 4.86 5.16 7.52
N ILE A 169 4.31 5.47 6.34
CA ILE A 169 3.42 4.56 5.62
C ILE A 169 4.17 3.27 5.30
N ILE A 170 5.33 3.37 4.65
CA ILE A 170 6.16 2.21 4.31
C ILE A 170 6.59 1.43 5.56
N GLN A 171 6.94 2.12 6.64
CA GLN A 171 7.27 1.48 7.92
C GLN A 171 6.09 0.68 8.48
N GLN A 172 4.87 1.22 8.45
CA GLN A 172 3.68 0.55 8.98
C GLN A 172 3.28 -0.68 8.14
N VAL A 173 3.38 -0.60 6.82
CA VAL A 173 3.10 -1.78 5.96
C VAL A 173 4.13 -2.90 6.22
N ASN A 174 5.42 -2.57 6.32
CA ASN A 174 6.45 -3.56 6.65
C ASN A 174 6.28 -4.12 8.07
N ALA A 175 5.86 -3.30 9.04
CA ALA A 175 5.55 -3.75 10.39
C ALA A 175 4.35 -4.72 10.40
N ALA A 176 3.29 -4.43 9.65
CA ALA A 176 2.14 -5.32 9.49
C ALA A 176 2.56 -6.67 8.87
N LYS A 177 3.38 -6.64 7.81
CA LYS A 177 3.99 -7.83 7.22
C LYS A 177 4.79 -8.65 8.23
N GLY A 178 5.62 -7.99 9.03
CA GLY A 178 6.36 -8.64 10.12
C GLY A 178 5.44 -9.31 11.15
N ARG A 179 4.34 -8.64 11.54
CA ARG A 179 3.35 -9.19 12.48
C ARG A 179 2.61 -10.39 11.92
N LEU A 180 2.24 -10.38 10.63
CA LEU A 180 1.63 -11.54 9.97
C LEU A 180 2.51 -12.78 10.08
N ARG A 181 3.82 -12.62 9.90
CA ARG A 181 4.79 -13.70 10.07
C ARG A 181 4.78 -14.22 11.51
N ASN A 182 4.88 -13.33 12.48
CA ASN A 182 4.90 -13.70 13.90
C ASN A 182 3.64 -14.43 14.33
N ILE A 183 2.47 -14.00 13.86
CA ILE A 183 1.19 -14.66 14.13
C ILE A 183 1.20 -16.06 13.54
N LEU A 184 1.56 -16.20 12.26
CA LEU A 184 1.60 -17.50 11.60
C LEU A 184 2.53 -18.48 12.34
N THR A 185 3.74 -18.04 12.70
CA THR A 185 4.68 -18.83 13.49
C THR A 185 4.07 -19.22 14.83
N ARG A 186 3.51 -18.25 15.58
CA ARG A 186 2.93 -18.52 16.88
C ARG A 186 1.82 -19.55 16.80
N GLU A 187 0.87 -19.39 15.88
CA GLU A 187 -0.27 -20.28 15.75
C GLU A 187 0.14 -21.70 15.31
N LEU A 188 1.10 -21.83 14.39
CA LEU A 188 1.57 -23.14 13.91
C LEU A 188 2.35 -23.93 14.97
N PHE A 189 3.11 -23.25 15.83
CA PHE A 189 4.02 -23.90 16.78
C PHE A 189 3.47 -23.96 18.21
N ALA A 190 2.39 -23.25 18.54
CA ALA A 190 1.82 -23.22 19.90
C ALA A 190 1.61 -24.61 20.51
N LYS A 191 1.00 -25.54 19.76
CA LYS A 191 0.74 -26.90 20.28
C LYS A 191 2.01 -27.74 20.37
N ILE A 192 2.94 -27.59 19.45
CA ILE A 192 4.22 -28.32 19.51
C ILE A 192 5.03 -27.86 20.71
N ASN A 193 5.14 -26.55 20.92
CA ASN A 193 5.86 -26.00 22.07
C ASN A 193 5.26 -26.53 23.37
N PHE A 194 3.93 -26.55 23.48
CA PHE A 194 3.24 -27.18 24.60
C PHE A 194 3.60 -28.67 24.78
N LEU A 195 3.64 -29.47 23.71
CA LEU A 195 4.01 -30.89 23.79
C LEU A 195 5.48 -31.10 24.18
N ILE A 196 6.38 -30.22 23.72
CA ILE A 196 7.81 -30.27 24.08
C ILE A 196 7.99 -29.95 25.56
N GLU A 197 7.34 -28.89 26.05
CA GLU A 197 7.50 -28.39 27.42
C GLU A 197 6.82 -29.28 28.45
N THR A 198 5.63 -29.80 28.15
CA THR A 198 4.77 -30.46 29.15
C THR A 198 4.49 -31.94 28.88
N GLY A 199 4.83 -32.43 27.68
CA GLY A 199 4.51 -33.80 27.27
C GLY A 199 5.35 -34.83 28.01
N SER A 200 4.70 -35.78 28.69
CA SER A 200 5.32 -36.96 29.30
C SER A 200 5.08 -38.24 28.50
N CYS A 201 4.23 -38.21 27.48
CA CYS A 201 3.89 -39.38 26.67
C CYS A 201 5.02 -39.79 25.72
N SER A 202 5.19 -41.09 25.50
CA SER A 202 6.22 -41.63 24.62
C SER A 202 6.02 -41.34 23.12
N CYS A 203 4.80 -40.98 22.69
CA CYS A 203 4.51 -40.63 21.30
C CYS A 203 4.81 -39.17 20.95
N LYS A 204 5.24 -38.33 21.90
CA LYS A 204 5.43 -36.89 21.67
C LYS A 204 6.52 -36.61 20.63
N ASP A 205 7.64 -37.33 20.70
CA ASP A 205 8.81 -37.07 19.87
C ASP A 205 8.48 -37.38 18.40
N GLU A 206 7.84 -38.53 18.15
CA GLU A 206 7.33 -38.88 16.82
C GLU A 206 6.26 -37.91 16.32
N THR A 207 5.37 -37.43 17.20
CA THR A 207 4.34 -36.46 16.82
C THR A 207 4.96 -35.16 16.34
N VAL A 208 5.90 -34.61 17.12
CA VAL A 208 6.61 -33.36 16.77
C VAL A 208 7.41 -33.55 15.48
N PHE A 209 8.18 -34.64 15.38
CA PHE A 209 8.96 -34.94 14.18
C PHE A 209 8.08 -35.06 12.93
N ASN A 210 6.99 -35.85 12.99
CA ASN A 210 6.12 -36.07 11.84
C ASN A 210 5.37 -34.80 11.43
N TYR A 211 4.97 -33.94 12.38
CA TYR A 211 4.37 -32.64 12.05
C TYR A 211 5.37 -31.74 11.32
N LEU A 212 6.59 -31.59 11.86
CA LEU A 212 7.63 -30.78 11.24
C LEU A 212 8.05 -31.33 9.87
N ARG A 213 8.05 -32.66 9.72
CA ARG A 213 8.28 -33.33 8.44
C ARG A 213 7.19 -33.02 7.42
N GLU A 214 5.91 -33.07 7.82
CA GLU A 214 4.80 -32.73 6.93
C GLU A 214 4.85 -31.25 6.53
N LEU A 215 5.11 -30.33 7.47
CA LEU A 215 5.38 -28.92 7.14
C LEU A 215 6.55 -28.79 6.16
N GLY A 216 7.59 -29.60 6.29
CA GLY A 216 8.73 -29.62 5.38
C GLY A 216 8.38 -30.01 3.97
N LYS A 217 7.60 -31.08 3.84
CA LYS A 217 7.10 -31.60 2.57
C LYS A 217 6.31 -30.55 1.79
N ILE A 218 5.46 -29.77 2.48
CA ILE A 218 4.73 -28.65 1.87
C ILE A 218 5.55 -27.35 1.76
N LYS A 219 6.85 -27.40 2.06
CA LYS A 219 7.80 -26.26 1.99
C LYS A 219 7.42 -25.12 2.94
N VAL A 220 7.03 -25.48 4.16
CA VAL A 220 6.73 -24.59 5.30
C VAL A 220 7.70 -24.85 6.48
N GLN A 221 8.76 -25.65 6.28
CA GLN A 221 9.83 -25.88 7.27
C GLN A 221 10.64 -24.62 7.57
N PRO A 222 11.19 -24.56 8.80
CA PRO A 222 10.98 -23.47 9.74
C PRO A 222 11.20 -22.13 9.07
N LEU A 223 10.39 -21.18 9.50
CA LEU A 223 10.34 -19.81 9.02
C LEU A 223 11.66 -19.06 9.29
N GLU A 224 12.73 -19.49 8.64
CA GLU A 224 14.03 -18.85 8.66
C GLU A 224 13.85 -17.44 8.09
N GLU A 225 14.50 -16.49 8.74
CA GLU A 225 14.53 -15.08 8.34
C GLU A 225 14.81 -14.87 6.84
N ARG A 226 15.61 -15.77 6.24
CA ARG A 226 15.96 -15.76 4.81
C ARG A 226 14.87 -16.32 3.89
N SER A 227 14.00 -17.20 4.37
CA SER A 227 12.92 -17.76 3.53
C SER A 227 11.83 -16.73 3.24
N PHE A 228 11.59 -15.80 4.16
CA PHE A 228 10.57 -14.75 4.01
C PHE A 228 10.99 -13.53 3.18
N SER A 229 12.28 -13.36 2.88
CA SER A 229 12.69 -12.43 1.83
C SER A 229 12.38 -12.98 0.44
N LEU A 230 12.27 -14.31 0.31
CA LEU A 230 12.04 -15.02 -0.95
C LEU A 230 10.59 -15.46 -1.17
N VAL A 231 9.82 -15.62 -0.08
CA VAL A 231 8.47 -16.18 -0.07
C VAL A 231 7.52 -15.22 0.67
N SER A 232 6.38 -14.93 0.05
CA SER A 232 5.34 -14.07 0.63
C SER A 232 4.51 -14.80 1.68
N VAL A 233 3.84 -14.04 2.56
CA VAL A 233 2.93 -14.61 3.57
C VAL A 233 1.84 -15.42 2.87
N GLN A 234 1.26 -14.90 1.79
CA GLN A 234 0.23 -15.60 1.02
C GLN A 234 0.72 -16.94 0.45
N SER A 235 1.98 -17.02 0.01
CA SER A 235 2.54 -18.30 -0.44
C SER A 235 2.63 -19.32 0.68
N TYR A 236 2.92 -18.93 1.92
CA TYR A 236 2.88 -19.85 3.06
C TYR A 236 1.45 -20.30 3.36
N LEU A 237 0.49 -19.37 3.37
CA LEU A 237 -0.93 -19.70 3.57
C LEU A 237 -1.44 -20.69 2.53
N ASN A 238 -1.06 -20.51 1.26
CA ASN A 238 -1.43 -21.42 0.18
C ASN A 238 -0.78 -22.81 0.34
N ARG A 239 0.49 -22.89 0.77
CA ARG A 239 1.16 -24.17 1.04
C ARG A 239 0.51 -24.91 2.20
N LEU A 240 0.16 -24.21 3.28
CA LEU A 240 -0.49 -24.79 4.46
C LEU A 240 -1.86 -25.43 4.17
N GLN A 241 -2.57 -24.99 3.12
CA GLN A 241 -3.79 -25.67 2.66
C GLN A 241 -3.56 -27.13 2.26
N HIS A 242 -2.33 -27.50 1.91
CA HIS A 242 -1.94 -28.85 1.49
C HIS A 242 -1.46 -29.72 2.65
N PHE A 243 -1.60 -29.26 3.90
CA PHE A 243 -1.21 -30.03 5.07
C PHE A 243 -2.02 -31.33 5.18
N ASP A 244 -1.32 -32.47 5.23
CA ASP A 244 -1.91 -33.80 5.27
C ASP A 244 -1.69 -34.47 6.64
N GLN A 245 -2.72 -34.43 7.48
CA GLN A 245 -2.71 -35.07 8.79
C GLN A 245 -2.61 -36.60 8.68
N GLU A 246 -3.17 -37.24 7.65
CA GLU A 246 -3.06 -38.69 7.52
C GLU A 246 -1.63 -39.10 7.22
N CYS A 247 -0.96 -38.40 6.31
CA CYS A 247 0.45 -38.60 6.01
C CYS A 247 1.35 -38.39 7.24
N MET A 248 1.05 -37.37 8.05
CA MET A 248 1.69 -37.14 9.34
C MET A 248 1.52 -38.35 10.27
N LEU A 249 0.29 -38.82 10.49
CA LEU A 249 -0.01 -39.89 11.44
C LEU A 249 0.47 -41.27 10.98
N ARG A 250 0.49 -41.56 9.67
CA ARG A 250 1.05 -42.81 9.12
C ARG A 250 2.53 -42.99 9.42
N GLY A 251 3.25 -41.90 9.68
CA GLY A 251 4.65 -41.92 10.08
C GLY A 251 4.91 -42.34 11.52
N MET A 252 3.87 -42.62 12.31
CA MET A 252 4.00 -42.98 13.71
C MET A 252 4.08 -44.49 13.90
N SER A 253 4.97 -44.94 14.79
CA SER A 253 5.13 -46.35 15.17
C SER A 253 4.03 -46.82 16.13
N ARG A 254 3.40 -45.89 16.84
CA ARG A 254 2.35 -46.13 17.84
C ARG A 254 1.16 -45.23 17.61
N GLN A 255 -0.01 -45.65 18.07
CA GLN A 255 -1.18 -44.77 18.08
C GLN A 255 -0.94 -43.55 18.98
N PRO A 256 -1.24 -42.33 18.50
CA PRO A 256 -1.05 -41.14 19.31
C PRO A 256 -2.01 -41.11 20.50
N CYS A 257 -1.53 -40.62 21.66
CA CYS A 257 -2.41 -40.35 22.80
C CYS A 257 -3.35 -39.17 22.51
N SER A 258 -4.35 -38.91 23.35
CA SER A 258 -5.30 -37.79 23.18
C SER A 258 -4.64 -36.41 23.04
N SER A 259 -3.47 -36.20 23.67
CA SER A 259 -2.71 -34.95 23.57
C SER A 259 -1.96 -34.79 22.24
N CYS A 260 -1.54 -35.90 21.64
CA CYS A 260 -0.75 -35.96 20.40
C CYS A 260 -1.61 -36.21 19.15
N GLY A 261 -2.75 -36.89 19.31
CA GLY A 261 -3.68 -37.29 18.25
C GLY A 261 -4.83 -36.30 18.11
N ILE A 262 -4.55 -35.02 18.34
CA ILE A 262 -5.53 -33.97 18.12
C ILE A 262 -5.75 -33.76 16.61
N GLU A 263 -6.81 -33.01 16.29
CA GLU A 263 -7.08 -32.56 14.92
C GLU A 263 -6.08 -31.48 14.46
N TRP A 264 -4.88 -31.91 14.06
CA TRP A 264 -3.81 -31.08 13.54
C TRP A 264 -4.22 -30.28 12.31
N LYS A 265 -4.99 -30.88 11.39
CA LYS A 265 -5.51 -30.18 10.21
C LYS A 265 -6.40 -29.01 10.60
N ARG A 266 -7.24 -29.17 11.63
CA ARG A 266 -8.06 -28.07 12.17
C ARG A 266 -7.19 -26.97 12.79
N ARG A 267 -6.11 -27.32 13.49
CA ARG A 267 -5.18 -26.34 14.07
C ARG A 267 -4.43 -25.55 12.99
N VAL A 268 -3.92 -26.22 11.96
CA VAL A 268 -3.30 -25.58 10.80
C VAL A 268 -4.32 -24.69 10.09
N GLY A 269 -5.55 -25.15 9.89
CA GLY A 269 -6.65 -24.35 9.34
C GLY A 269 -6.91 -23.09 10.15
N LYS A 270 -6.89 -23.17 11.49
CA LYS A 270 -7.06 -22.00 12.36
C LYS A 270 -5.89 -21.01 12.23
N ALA A 271 -4.65 -21.50 12.12
CA ALA A 271 -3.50 -20.64 11.88
C ALA A 271 -3.64 -19.86 10.57
N ILE A 272 -4.14 -20.51 9.51
CA ILE A 272 -4.40 -19.86 8.23
C ILE A 272 -5.46 -18.75 8.37
N GLU A 273 -6.58 -19.06 9.00
CA GLU A 273 -7.70 -18.12 9.21
C GLU A 273 -7.24 -16.89 10.00
N VAL A 274 -6.60 -17.10 11.16
CA VAL A 274 -6.14 -16.02 12.04
C VAL A 274 -5.11 -15.12 11.35
N THR A 275 -4.19 -15.69 10.55
CA THR A 275 -3.23 -14.88 9.79
C THR A 275 -3.89 -14.15 8.62
N ARG A 276 -4.79 -14.80 7.88
CA ARG A 276 -5.48 -14.20 6.72
C ARG A 276 -6.33 -13.00 7.10
N ASP A 277 -6.97 -13.05 8.26
CA ASP A 277 -7.94 -12.03 8.69
C ASP A 277 -7.30 -10.96 9.60
N TYR A 278 -5.97 -10.99 9.78
CA TYR A 278 -5.30 -10.10 10.72
C TYR A 278 -5.18 -8.65 10.25
N PHE A 279 -4.92 -8.41 8.97
CA PHE A 279 -4.60 -7.08 8.46
C PHE A 279 -5.47 -6.70 7.27
N ASP A 280 -6.21 -5.61 7.41
CA ASP A 280 -7.12 -5.11 6.37
C ASP A 280 -6.53 -4.02 5.49
N GLY A 281 -5.24 -3.72 5.63
CA GLY A 281 -4.62 -2.56 4.99
C GLY A 281 -4.59 -1.35 5.91
N LEU A 282 -3.82 -0.34 5.51
CA LEU A 282 -3.75 0.92 6.25
C LEU A 282 -4.98 1.77 5.95
N CYS A 283 -5.60 2.31 7.01
CA CYS A 283 -6.65 3.31 6.90
C CYS A 283 -6.02 4.69 6.65
N LEU A 284 -6.41 5.33 5.55
CA LEU A 284 -5.87 6.63 5.14
C LEU A 284 -6.21 7.73 6.17
N ASP A 285 -7.43 7.73 6.72
CA ASP A 285 -7.87 8.69 7.74
C ASP A 285 -7.12 8.53 9.06
N CYS A 286 -6.84 7.29 9.47
CA CYS A 286 -6.01 7.01 10.64
C CYS A 286 -4.58 7.52 10.43
N MET A 287 -4.02 7.34 9.23
CA MET A 287 -2.69 7.83 8.90
C MET A 287 -2.64 9.36 9.00
N LYS A 288 -3.61 10.07 8.40
CA LYS A 288 -3.71 11.54 8.45
C LYS A 288 -3.89 12.06 9.88
N THR A 289 -4.79 11.47 10.66
CA THR A 289 -5.02 11.87 12.06
C THR A 289 -3.75 11.79 12.90
N THR A 290 -2.93 10.77 12.67
CA THR A 290 -1.69 10.59 13.43
C THR A 290 -0.60 11.63 13.07
N PHE A 291 -0.67 12.25 11.89
CA PHE A 291 0.18 13.41 11.54
C PHE A 291 -0.25 14.67 12.30
N TYR A 292 -1.55 14.97 12.37
CA TYR A 292 -2.07 16.15 13.06
C TYR A 292 -1.79 16.13 14.57
N THR A 293 -1.93 14.97 15.22
CA THR A 293 -1.67 14.83 16.67
C THR A 293 -0.19 15.01 17.01
N LEU A 294 0.73 14.62 16.13
CA LEU A 294 2.16 14.84 16.32
C LEU A 294 2.55 16.30 16.10
N HIS A 295 1.91 16.98 15.15
CA HIS A 295 2.13 18.41 14.90
C HIS A 295 1.62 19.31 16.05
N TYR A 296 0.46 19.00 16.63
CA TYR A 296 -0.09 19.76 17.76
C TYR A 296 0.67 19.54 19.07
N ARG A 297 1.41 18.44 19.22
CA ARG A 297 2.26 18.18 20.39
C ARG A 297 3.67 18.78 20.29
N GLY A 298 3.92 19.67 19.33
CA GLY A 298 5.14 20.48 19.30
C GLY A 298 6.44 19.72 19.02
N TYR A 299 6.38 18.52 18.45
CA TYR A 299 7.59 17.79 18.05
C TYR A 299 8.16 18.41 16.75
N ARG A 300 9.24 19.19 16.89
CA ARG A 300 10.01 19.70 15.75
C ARG A 300 10.77 18.55 15.06
N PRO A 301 10.86 18.54 13.71
CA PRO A 301 11.48 17.46 12.97
C PRO A 301 12.99 17.67 12.84
N TYR A 302 13.73 17.78 13.95
CA TYR A 302 15.20 17.69 13.95
C TYR A 302 15.68 17.21 15.33
N ALA A 303 15.58 15.90 15.56
CA ALA A 303 16.41 15.18 16.52
C ALA A 303 16.17 13.68 16.32
N VAL A 304 17.16 13.01 15.73
CA VAL A 304 17.42 11.59 15.99
C VAL A 304 17.63 11.49 17.50
N THR A 305 16.70 10.89 18.24
CA THR A 305 16.88 10.10 19.48
C THR A 305 15.51 9.78 20.12
N MET A 306 15.27 8.48 20.36
CA MET A 306 14.28 7.88 21.28
C MET A 306 12.77 8.08 21.05
N VAL A 307 12.17 7.12 20.34
CA VAL A 307 11.06 6.32 20.91
C VAL A 307 11.47 4.85 20.83
N VAL A 308 12.58 4.52 21.50
CA VAL A 308 12.89 3.18 21.99
C VAL A 308 12.54 3.21 23.47
N LEU A 309 11.24 3.12 23.77
CA LEU A 309 10.72 2.86 25.12
C LEU A 309 9.21 2.63 25.04
N LEU A 310 8.81 1.62 24.27
CA LEU A 310 7.52 0.91 24.37
C LEU A 310 7.62 -0.46 23.66
N LEU A 311 8.80 -1.11 23.72
CA LEU A 311 9.05 -2.43 23.12
C LEU A 311 9.59 -3.49 24.08
N GLU A 312 9.71 -3.21 25.39
CA GLU A 312 10.20 -4.21 26.36
C GLU A 312 9.27 -4.54 27.54
N VAL A 313 8.03 -4.04 27.57
CA VAL A 313 7.05 -4.52 28.55
C VAL A 313 5.75 -4.80 27.82
N GLY A 314 5.30 -6.06 27.88
CA GLY A 314 4.23 -6.63 27.04
C GLY A 314 3.08 -5.68 26.73
N VAL A 315 2.90 -5.38 25.43
CA VAL A 315 1.84 -4.49 24.94
C VAL A 315 0.84 -5.27 24.13
N GLY A 316 -0.17 -5.79 24.85
CA GLY A 316 -1.45 -6.22 24.31
C GLY A 316 -2.52 -5.11 24.35
N THR A 317 -2.15 -3.83 24.22
CA THR A 317 -3.12 -2.73 24.47
C THR A 317 -3.09 -1.56 23.49
N ALA A 318 -2.06 -1.39 22.66
CA ALA A 318 -1.99 -0.25 21.73
C ALA A 318 -2.65 -0.52 20.36
N MET A 319 -2.69 -1.77 19.90
CA MET A 319 -3.43 -2.13 18.67
C MET A 319 -4.93 -2.28 18.91
N ASP A 320 -5.37 -2.52 20.14
CA ASP A 320 -6.79 -2.63 20.47
C ASP A 320 -7.52 -1.29 20.36
N VAL A 321 -6.84 -0.15 20.48
CA VAL A 321 -7.49 1.17 20.36
C VAL A 321 -7.90 1.47 18.91
N CYS A 322 -7.17 0.98 17.90
CA CYS A 322 -7.60 1.12 16.51
C CYS A 322 -8.63 0.06 16.10
N LEU A 323 -8.55 -1.17 16.63
CA LEU A 323 -9.52 -2.23 16.33
C LEU A 323 -10.90 -1.99 16.96
N VAL A 324 -10.97 -1.30 18.11
CA VAL A 324 -12.26 -0.99 18.77
C VAL A 324 -13.06 0.07 18.01
N LEU A 325 -12.43 0.94 17.23
CA LEU A 325 -13.15 1.95 16.43
C LEU A 325 -13.83 1.36 15.18
N TYR A 326 -13.40 0.20 14.69
CA TYR A 326 -14.02 -0.46 13.53
C TYR A 326 -15.30 -1.27 13.87
N LYS A 327 -15.67 -1.36 15.16
CA LYS A 327 -16.89 -2.07 15.61
C LYS A 327 -18.02 -1.15 16.09
N ARG A 328 -17.90 0.16 15.94
CA ARG A 328 -18.89 1.13 16.47
C ARG A 328 -19.31 2.25 15.52
N ILE A 329 -19.07 2.10 14.22
CA ILE A 329 -19.71 2.85 13.12
C ILE A 329 -20.04 1.81 12.05
#